data_AF-X0XQD9-F1
#
_entry.id   AF-X0XQD9-F1
#
_cell.length_a   1.000
_cell.length_b   1.000
_cell.length_c   1.000
_cell.angle_alpha   90.00
_cell.angle_beta   90.00
_cell.angle_gamma   90.00
#
_symmetry.space_group_name_H-M   'P 1'
#
loop_
_entity.id
_entity.type
_entity.pdbx_description
1 polymer ?
#
loop_
_entity_poly.entity_id
_entity_poly.type
_entity_poly.pdbx_seq_one_letter_code
_entity_poly.pdbx_strand_id
1 'polypeptide(L)'
;LIAILALCAISYSEMMAADDFSMSWTLGLALLLVSGPGALSLDGRILSVLKRRFPQLNGKPAFSLEGLPRVVIIGAGFGGIACARALRHTPVQVTLIDRHNYHLFQPLLYQVATAALSPGDIAVPIRSMFRDQFNTRVLLGNVTDIDAQRRQVILQGQTVFYDYLVVATGATHSYFGKDGWARYAPGLKGVDDATAIRRRVLEAFERAEIATSEAERQRLLNFVIVGAGPTGVELAGAIAELAKGEFRP
;
A
#
# COMPACT_ATOMS: atom_id res chain seq x y z
N LEU A 1 35.67 3.28 -24.92
CA LEU A 1 36.90 2.46 -24.77
C LEU A 1 38.10 3.30 -24.31
N ILE A 2 38.48 4.37 -25.01
CA ILE A 2 39.66 5.20 -24.67
C ILE A 2 39.55 5.86 -23.27
N ALA A 3 38.37 6.37 -22.89
CA ALA A 3 38.16 6.95 -21.56
C ALA A 3 38.18 5.91 -20.41
N ILE A 4 37.78 4.66 -20.70
CA ILE A 4 37.79 3.55 -19.73
C ILE A 4 39.23 3.07 -19.54
N LEU A 5 40.00 2.98 -20.63
CA LEU A 5 41.43 2.65 -20.56
C LEU A 5 42.24 3.74 -19.85
N ALA A 6 41.88 5.01 -20.02
CA ALA A 6 42.50 6.12 -19.30
C ALA A 6 42.18 6.09 -17.79
N LEU A 7 40.92 5.81 -17.41
CA LEU A 7 40.54 5.62 -16.00
C LEU A 7 41.22 4.40 -15.38
N CYS A 8 41.28 3.27 -16.10
CA CYS A 8 42.02 2.09 -15.63
C CYS A 8 43.53 2.35 -15.51
N ALA A 9 44.13 3.13 -16.41
CA ALA A 9 45.55 3.47 -16.36
C ALA A 9 45.89 4.43 -15.20
N ILE A 10 45.04 5.44 -14.96
CA ILE A 10 45.18 6.38 -13.83
C ILE A 10 44.98 5.64 -12.50
N SER A 11 43.97 4.77 -12.41
CA SER A 11 43.77 3.91 -11.24
C SER A 11 44.93 2.92 -11.03
N TYR A 12 45.57 2.40 -12.07
CA TYR A 12 46.71 1.48 -11.93
C TYR A 12 47.97 2.19 -11.41
N SER A 13 48.20 3.45 -11.82
CA SER A 13 49.31 4.26 -11.29
C SER A 13 49.11 4.68 -9.84
N GLU A 14 47.86 4.94 -9.42
CA GLU A 14 47.53 5.26 -8.03
C GLU A 14 47.47 4.02 -7.14
N MET A 15 47.14 2.84 -7.70
CA MET A 15 47.10 1.54 -7.01
C MET A 15 48.47 1.07 -6.50
N MET A 16 49.57 1.61 -7.04
CA MET A 16 50.93 1.32 -6.56
C MET A 16 51.40 2.25 -5.44
N ALA A 17 50.61 3.27 -5.07
CA ALA A 17 51.08 4.37 -4.20
C ALA A 17 50.14 4.71 -3.02
N ALA A 18 49.02 4.01 -2.84
CA ALA A 18 47.96 4.46 -1.93
C ALA A 18 47.57 3.44 -0.85
N ASP A 19 47.36 3.91 0.38
CA ASP A 19 46.89 3.13 1.54
C ASP A 19 45.49 2.53 1.31
N ASP A 20 45.26 1.37 1.90
CA ASP A 20 44.06 0.50 1.77
C ASP A 20 42.71 1.24 1.90
N PHE A 21 42.69 2.33 2.70
CA PHE A 21 41.52 3.18 2.91
C PHE A 21 41.11 3.98 1.65
N SER A 22 42.06 4.47 0.86
CA SER A 22 41.81 5.23 -0.37
C SER A 22 41.27 4.36 -1.50
N MET A 23 41.64 3.08 -1.51
CA MET A 23 41.27 2.10 -2.54
C MET A 23 39.78 1.70 -2.46
N SER A 24 39.23 1.64 -1.24
CA SER A 24 37.80 1.33 -1.03
C SER A 24 36.85 2.41 -1.59
N TRP A 25 37.22 3.69 -1.43
CA TRP A 25 36.43 4.82 -1.92
C TRP A 25 36.49 4.99 -3.44
N THR A 26 37.65 4.73 -4.07
CA THR A 26 37.76 4.77 -5.54
C THR A 26 36.96 3.65 -6.20
N LEU A 27 36.97 2.43 -5.64
CA LEU A 27 36.10 1.33 -6.06
C LEU A 27 34.61 1.64 -5.86
N GLY A 28 34.23 2.24 -4.72
CA GLY A 28 32.86 2.68 -4.46
C GLY A 28 32.35 3.74 -5.43
N LEU A 29 33.18 4.74 -5.75
CA LEU A 29 32.86 5.77 -6.75
C LEU A 29 32.81 5.19 -8.17
N ALA A 30 33.68 4.24 -8.50
CA ALA A 30 33.63 3.53 -9.78
C ALA A 30 32.35 2.69 -9.93
N LEU A 31 31.90 2.02 -8.86
CA LEU A 31 30.63 1.28 -8.83
C LEU A 31 29.41 2.18 -9.01
N LEU A 32 29.41 3.39 -8.42
CA LEU A 32 28.36 4.39 -8.61
C LEU A 32 28.32 4.94 -10.05
N LEU A 33 29.48 5.03 -10.71
CA LEU A 33 29.57 5.42 -12.13
C LEU A 33 29.14 4.30 -13.07
N VAL A 34 29.39 3.03 -12.71
CA VAL A 34 29.01 1.85 -13.51
C VAL A 34 27.53 1.50 -13.34
N SER A 35 26.97 1.72 -12.16
CA SER A 35 25.60 1.31 -11.79
C SER A 35 25.00 2.31 -10.80
N GLY A 36 24.17 3.23 -11.30
CA GLY A 36 23.62 4.30 -10.47
C GLY A 36 22.36 4.96 -11.03
N PRO A 37 21.44 5.44 -10.18
CA PRO A 37 20.25 6.16 -10.63
C PRO A 37 20.63 7.59 -11.05
N GLY A 38 21.04 7.80 -12.30
CA GLY A 38 21.35 9.14 -12.79
C GLY A 38 21.78 9.20 -14.25
N ALA A 39 21.70 10.39 -14.85
CA ALA A 39 22.06 10.62 -16.26
C ALA A 39 23.56 10.38 -16.58
N LEU A 40 24.40 10.33 -15.54
CA LEU A 40 25.85 10.11 -15.63
C LEU A 40 26.24 8.63 -15.48
N SER A 41 25.30 7.78 -15.08
CA SER A 41 25.54 6.35 -14.90
C SER A 41 25.75 5.62 -16.23
N LEU A 42 26.70 4.70 -16.27
CA LEU A 42 27.03 3.96 -17.49
C LEU A 42 25.86 3.06 -17.92
N ASP A 43 25.22 2.37 -16.97
CA ASP A 43 24.02 1.57 -17.16
C ASP A 43 22.83 2.42 -17.63
N GLY A 44 22.61 3.61 -17.05
CA GLY A 44 21.58 4.54 -17.51
C GLY A 44 21.81 5.06 -18.93
N ARG A 45 23.07 5.33 -19.30
CA ARG A 45 23.43 5.73 -20.68
C ARG A 45 23.30 4.57 -21.65
N ILE A 46 23.72 3.36 -21.27
CA ILE A 46 23.53 2.14 -22.08
C ILE A 46 22.03 1.90 -22.29
N LEU A 47 21.22 1.93 -21.24
CA LEU A 47 19.78 1.74 -21.32
C LEU A 47 19.09 2.82 -22.16
N SER A 48 19.50 4.09 -22.05
CA SER A 48 18.91 5.17 -22.85
C SER A 48 19.30 5.08 -24.33
N VAL A 49 20.54 4.69 -24.64
CA VAL A 49 20.98 4.39 -26.02
C VAL A 49 20.24 3.18 -26.57
N LEU A 50 20.12 2.09 -25.79
CA LEU A 50 19.36 0.90 -26.16
C LEU A 50 17.88 1.22 -26.38
N LYS A 51 17.24 2.04 -25.54
CA LYS A 51 15.85 2.49 -25.71
C LYS A 51 15.65 3.39 -26.94
N ARG A 52 16.64 4.23 -27.29
CA ARG A 52 16.61 5.01 -28.54
C ARG A 52 16.78 4.12 -29.77
N ARG A 53 17.64 3.09 -29.69
CA ARG A 53 17.95 2.19 -30.81
C ARG A 53 16.90 1.10 -31.01
N PHE A 54 16.26 0.67 -29.93
CA PHE A 54 15.23 -0.35 -29.88
C PHE A 54 14.01 0.19 -29.13
N PRO A 55 13.11 0.93 -29.82
CA PRO A 55 11.90 1.51 -29.23
C PRO A 55 10.99 0.48 -28.53
N GLN A 56 11.09 -0.79 -28.89
CA GLN A 56 10.45 -1.94 -28.21
C GLN A 56 10.89 -2.10 -26.74
N LEU A 57 12.02 -1.54 -26.32
CA LEU A 57 12.50 -1.53 -24.93
C LEU A 57 11.88 -0.40 -24.09
N ASN A 58 11.01 0.46 -24.65
CA ASN A 58 10.33 1.54 -23.92
C ASN A 58 9.18 1.06 -23.00
N GLY A 59 9.11 -0.23 -22.69
CA GLY A 59 8.13 -0.75 -21.73
C GLY A 59 6.74 -1.03 -22.32
N LYS A 60 6.60 -1.01 -23.65
CA LYS A 60 5.48 -1.71 -24.28
C LYS A 60 5.80 -3.21 -24.25
N PRO A 61 4.89 -4.07 -23.74
CA PRO A 61 5.14 -5.51 -23.72
C PRO A 61 5.49 -6.00 -25.13
N ALA A 62 6.38 -7.00 -25.22
CA ALA A 62 6.78 -7.60 -26.48
C ALA A 62 5.62 -8.27 -27.25
N PHE A 63 4.42 -8.29 -26.66
CA PHE A 63 3.19 -8.82 -27.19
C PHE A 63 2.02 -7.86 -26.92
N SER A 64 1.04 -7.84 -27.82
CA SER A 64 -0.22 -7.11 -27.63
C SER A 64 -1.08 -7.80 -26.59
N LEU A 65 -1.80 -7.03 -25.79
CA LEU A 65 -2.83 -7.57 -24.92
C LEU A 65 -4.16 -7.81 -25.66
N GLU A 66 -4.34 -7.24 -26.86
CA GLU A 66 -5.56 -7.36 -27.64
C GLU A 66 -5.92 -8.84 -27.91
N GLY A 67 -7.19 -9.18 -27.74
CA GLY A 67 -7.68 -10.55 -27.93
C GLY A 67 -7.40 -11.52 -26.77
N LEU A 68 -6.61 -11.15 -25.76
CA LEU A 68 -6.41 -11.98 -24.57
C LEU A 68 -7.66 -12.00 -23.67
N PRO A 69 -7.89 -13.11 -22.93
CA PRO A 69 -9.01 -13.19 -21.99
C PRO A 69 -8.95 -12.11 -20.93
N ARG A 70 -10.11 -11.54 -20.60
CA ARG A 70 -10.28 -10.46 -19.63
C ARG A 70 -10.62 -11.02 -18.26
N VAL A 71 -9.78 -10.76 -17.28
CA VAL A 71 -10.00 -11.06 -15.86
C VAL A 71 -10.33 -9.77 -15.14
N VAL A 72 -11.54 -9.67 -14.59
CA VAL A 72 -11.93 -8.56 -13.72
C VAL A 72 -11.83 -9.02 -12.27
N ILE A 73 -11.15 -8.22 -11.45
CA ILE A 73 -11.02 -8.45 -10.00
C ILE A 73 -11.70 -7.29 -9.30
N ILE A 74 -12.70 -7.59 -8.46
CA ILE A 74 -13.41 -6.59 -7.64
C ILE A 74 -12.82 -6.63 -6.23
N GLY A 75 -12.25 -5.52 -5.79
CA GLY A 75 -11.62 -5.35 -4.49
C GLY A 75 -10.10 -5.52 -4.54
N ALA A 76 -9.37 -4.53 -4.04
CA ALA A 76 -7.92 -4.47 -3.88
C ALA A 76 -7.51 -4.66 -2.41
N GLY A 77 -8.26 -5.45 -1.66
CA GLY A 77 -7.81 -6.02 -0.39
C GLY A 77 -6.74 -7.10 -0.59
N PHE A 78 -6.41 -7.85 0.46
CA PHE A 78 -5.37 -8.90 0.39
C PHE A 78 -5.60 -9.90 -0.74
N GLY A 79 -6.82 -10.43 -0.87
CA GLY A 79 -7.16 -11.44 -1.88
C GLY A 79 -7.03 -10.93 -3.31
N GLY A 80 -7.57 -9.73 -3.59
CA GLY A 80 -7.53 -9.18 -4.95
C GLY A 80 -6.12 -8.76 -5.38
N ILE A 81 -5.34 -8.19 -4.47
CA ILE A 81 -3.92 -7.89 -4.72
C ILE A 81 -3.13 -9.17 -4.99
N ALA A 82 -3.31 -10.20 -4.17
CA ALA A 82 -2.62 -11.48 -4.34
C ALA A 82 -2.99 -12.14 -5.67
N CYS A 83 -4.28 -12.13 -6.04
CA CYS A 83 -4.77 -12.64 -7.31
C CYS A 83 -4.16 -11.90 -8.50
N ALA A 84 -4.22 -10.56 -8.50
CA ALA A 84 -3.64 -9.75 -9.57
C ALA A 84 -2.13 -10.01 -9.73
N ARG A 85 -1.39 -10.13 -8.63
CA ARG A 85 0.05 -10.47 -8.65
C ARG A 85 0.31 -11.86 -9.19
N ALA A 86 -0.50 -12.85 -8.84
CA ALA A 86 -0.36 -14.22 -9.35
C ALA A 86 -0.57 -14.29 -10.87
N LEU A 87 -1.40 -13.41 -11.43
CA LEU A 87 -1.68 -13.32 -12.86
C LEU A 87 -0.61 -12.56 -13.67
N ARG A 88 0.47 -12.07 -13.05
CA ARG A 88 1.49 -11.22 -13.70
C ARG A 88 2.09 -11.78 -14.98
N HIS A 89 2.31 -13.09 -15.02
CA HIS A 89 2.94 -13.77 -16.16
C HIS A 89 1.94 -14.58 -16.99
N THR A 90 0.65 -14.44 -16.70
CA THR A 90 -0.41 -15.14 -17.41
C THR A 90 -0.84 -14.31 -18.63
N PRO A 91 -1.10 -14.94 -19.81
CA PRO A 91 -1.53 -14.24 -21.02
C PRO A 91 -3.00 -13.80 -20.92
N VAL A 92 -3.30 -12.88 -20.02
CA VAL A 92 -4.64 -12.31 -19.76
C VAL A 92 -4.56 -10.81 -19.56
N GLN A 93 -5.66 -10.11 -19.78
CA GLN A 93 -5.85 -8.71 -19.39
C GLN A 93 -6.49 -8.66 -18.00
N VAL A 94 -5.80 -8.10 -17.02
CA VAL A 94 -6.33 -7.94 -15.66
C VAL A 94 -6.86 -6.51 -15.48
N THR A 95 -8.12 -6.39 -15.04
CA THR A 95 -8.69 -5.13 -14.57
C THR A 95 -9.03 -5.26 -13.08
N LEU A 96 -8.25 -4.60 -12.23
CA LEU A 96 -8.47 -4.53 -10.80
C LEU A 96 -9.28 -3.27 -10.46
N ILE A 97 -10.44 -3.45 -9.84
CA ILE A 97 -11.39 -2.39 -9.52
C ILE A 97 -11.48 -2.28 -7.99
N ASP A 98 -11.25 -1.10 -7.43
CA ASP A 98 -11.55 -0.83 -6.02
C ASP A 98 -12.17 0.58 -5.87
N ARG A 99 -12.97 0.76 -4.82
CA ARG A 99 -13.57 2.05 -4.46
C ARG A 99 -12.58 3.03 -3.82
N HIS A 100 -11.46 2.52 -3.31
CA HIS A 100 -10.33 3.31 -2.82
C HIS A 100 -9.16 3.20 -3.81
N ASN A 101 -8.30 4.23 -3.81
CA ASN A 101 -7.09 4.24 -4.62
C ASN A 101 -5.88 3.59 -3.92
N TYR A 102 -6.07 3.04 -2.72
CA TYR A 102 -5.04 2.42 -1.88
C TYR A 102 -5.44 1.02 -1.40
N HIS A 103 -4.45 0.16 -1.23
CA HIS A 103 -4.54 -1.09 -0.48
C HIS A 103 -4.27 -0.78 1.00
N LEU A 104 -5.14 -1.25 1.87
CA LEU A 104 -5.05 -1.01 3.31
C LEU A 104 -4.52 -2.26 4.02
N PHE A 105 -3.42 -2.13 4.75
CA PHE A 105 -2.92 -3.17 5.64
C PHE A 105 -3.72 -3.17 6.95
N GLN A 106 -4.94 -3.73 6.87
CA GLN A 106 -5.92 -3.75 7.96
C GLN A 106 -5.40 -4.24 9.33
N PRO A 107 -4.44 -5.19 9.43
CA PRO A 107 -3.94 -5.64 10.72
C PRO A 107 -3.37 -4.53 11.62
N LEU A 108 -2.90 -3.41 11.08
CA LEU A 108 -2.34 -2.31 11.88
C LEU A 108 -3.33 -1.15 12.12
N LEU A 109 -4.61 -1.34 11.81
CA LEU A 109 -5.63 -0.29 12.01
C LEU A 109 -5.76 0.15 13.47
N TYR A 110 -5.53 -0.75 14.43
CA TYR A 110 -5.58 -0.41 15.85
C TYR A 110 -4.51 0.63 16.22
N GLN A 111 -3.34 0.60 15.60
CA GLN A 111 -2.28 1.58 15.84
C GLN A 111 -2.63 2.95 15.28
N VAL A 112 -3.37 3.02 14.17
CA VAL A 112 -3.94 4.28 13.69
C VAL A 112 -5.04 4.78 14.64
N ALA A 113 -5.87 3.87 15.14
CA ALA A 113 -6.93 4.16 16.09
C ALA A 113 -6.43 4.66 17.46
N THR A 114 -5.18 4.39 17.81
CA THR A 114 -4.53 4.89 19.04
C THR A 114 -3.40 5.88 18.74
N ALA A 115 -3.39 6.51 17.57
CA ALA A 115 -2.43 7.53 17.15
C ALA A 115 -0.94 7.11 17.07
N ALA A 116 -0.62 5.83 17.23
CA ALA A 116 0.74 5.30 17.09
C ALA A 116 1.23 5.27 15.63
N LEU A 117 0.31 5.19 14.67
CA LEU A 117 0.61 5.29 13.23
C LEU A 117 -0.29 6.33 12.54
N SER A 118 0.21 6.89 11.45
CA SER A 118 -0.61 7.65 10.52
C SER A 118 -1.33 6.72 9.52
N PRO A 119 -2.47 7.14 8.94
CA PRO A 119 -3.11 6.35 7.89
C PRO A 119 -2.20 6.05 6.68
N GLY A 120 -1.28 6.96 6.36
CA GLY A 120 -0.35 6.82 5.24
C GLY A 120 0.65 5.69 5.43
N ASP A 121 0.98 5.35 6.68
CA ASP A 121 1.94 4.28 7.00
C ASP A 121 1.39 2.88 6.67
N ILE A 122 0.06 2.75 6.58
CA ILE A 122 -0.63 1.48 6.35
C ILE A 122 -1.42 1.44 5.03
N ALA A 123 -1.40 2.53 4.26
CA ALA A 123 -2.14 2.69 3.01
C ALA A 123 -1.19 2.82 1.81
N VAL A 124 -1.13 1.78 0.98
CA VAL A 124 -0.25 1.74 -0.20
C VAL A 124 -1.05 2.04 -1.47
N PRO A 125 -0.70 3.05 -2.29
CA PRO A 125 -1.42 3.32 -3.54
C PRO A 125 -1.46 2.10 -4.47
N ILE A 126 -2.65 1.64 -4.86
CA ILE A 126 -2.79 0.40 -5.66
C ILE A 126 -2.04 0.53 -6.99
N ARG A 127 -2.10 1.72 -7.61
CA ARG A 127 -1.41 2.02 -8.87
C ARG A 127 0.10 1.87 -8.77
N SER A 128 0.72 2.18 -7.62
CA SER A 128 2.17 2.01 -7.47
C SER A 128 2.55 0.53 -7.40
N MET A 129 1.70 -0.31 -6.79
CA MET A 129 1.93 -1.75 -6.65
C MET A 129 1.94 -2.50 -7.99
N PHE A 130 1.28 -1.98 -9.02
CA PHE A 130 1.16 -2.60 -10.35
C PHE A 130 1.84 -1.80 -11.46
N ARG A 131 2.68 -0.80 -11.13
CA ARG A 131 3.38 0.04 -12.11
C ARG A 131 4.18 -0.77 -13.13
N ASP A 132 4.83 -1.84 -12.66
CA ASP A 132 5.70 -2.70 -13.47
C ASP A 132 5.00 -4.01 -13.91
N GLN A 133 3.67 -4.06 -13.79
CA GLN A 133 2.85 -5.18 -14.24
C GLN A 133 2.06 -4.76 -15.48
N PHE A 134 2.63 -5.04 -16.65
CA PHE A 134 2.13 -4.60 -17.95
C PHE A 134 0.70 -5.08 -18.27
N ASN A 135 0.27 -6.23 -17.72
CA ASN A 135 -1.04 -6.81 -18.00
C ASN A 135 -2.15 -6.37 -17.03
N THR A 136 -1.86 -5.48 -16.08
CA THR A 136 -2.83 -5.04 -15.07
C THR A 136 -3.18 -3.57 -15.21
N ARG A 137 -4.47 -3.31 -15.32
CA ARG A 137 -5.07 -1.98 -15.24
C ARG A 137 -5.79 -1.83 -13.91
N VAL A 138 -5.53 -0.73 -13.21
CA VAL A 138 -6.24 -0.37 -11.98
C VAL A 138 -7.30 0.69 -12.29
N LEU A 139 -8.54 0.41 -11.90
CA LEU A 139 -9.68 1.33 -11.97
C LEU A 139 -10.13 1.71 -10.56
N LEU A 140 -10.29 3.02 -10.35
CA LEU A 140 -10.99 3.53 -9.18
C LEU A 140 -12.48 3.57 -9.53
N GLY A 141 -13.31 2.88 -8.76
CA GLY A 141 -14.74 2.89 -8.97
C GLY A 141 -15.49 1.99 -8.00
N ASN A 142 -16.71 2.41 -7.66
CA ASN A 142 -17.61 1.62 -6.84
C ASN A 142 -18.44 0.69 -7.73
N VAL A 143 -18.23 -0.62 -7.59
CA VAL A 143 -19.05 -1.64 -8.25
C VAL A 143 -20.38 -1.73 -7.51
N THR A 144 -21.48 -1.57 -8.26
CA THR A 144 -22.84 -1.60 -7.72
C THR A 144 -23.58 -2.88 -8.05
N ASP A 145 -23.22 -3.55 -9.15
CA ASP A 145 -23.92 -4.75 -9.60
C ASP A 145 -23.06 -5.62 -10.52
N ILE A 146 -23.44 -6.89 -10.69
CA ILE A 146 -22.81 -7.89 -11.56
C ILE A 146 -23.91 -8.53 -12.41
N ASP A 147 -23.86 -8.31 -13.72
CA ASP A 147 -24.72 -8.99 -14.68
C ASP A 147 -23.97 -10.21 -15.25
N ALA A 148 -24.25 -11.37 -14.66
CA ALA A 148 -23.62 -12.63 -15.03
C ALA A 148 -24.05 -13.14 -16.41
N GLN A 149 -25.25 -12.78 -16.88
CA GLN A 149 -25.75 -13.20 -18.20
C GLN A 149 -24.97 -12.50 -19.32
N ARG A 150 -24.75 -11.18 -19.17
CA ARG A 150 -23.98 -10.37 -20.11
C ARG A 150 -22.48 -10.34 -19.82
N ARG A 151 -22.04 -11.00 -18.74
CA ARG A 151 -20.66 -11.06 -18.25
C ARG A 151 -20.04 -9.68 -18.09
N GLN A 152 -20.71 -8.84 -17.31
CA GLN A 152 -20.28 -7.46 -17.08
C GLN A 152 -20.42 -7.04 -15.62
N VAL A 153 -19.49 -6.21 -15.17
CA VAL A 153 -19.51 -5.53 -13.88
C VAL A 153 -19.99 -4.10 -14.10
N ILE A 154 -20.95 -3.67 -13.28
CA ILE A 154 -21.55 -2.34 -13.38
C ILE A 154 -20.94 -1.46 -12.29
N LEU A 155 -20.39 -0.32 -12.73
CA LEU A 155 -19.89 0.74 -11.86
C LEU A 155 -20.76 1.98 -12.06
N GLN A 156 -20.66 2.94 -11.15
CA GLN A 156 -21.27 4.25 -11.36
C GLN A 156 -20.71 4.90 -12.64
N GLY A 157 -21.55 4.99 -13.68
CA GLY A 157 -21.25 5.66 -14.94
C GLY A 157 -20.46 4.85 -15.98
N GLN A 158 -20.13 3.57 -15.73
CA GLN A 158 -19.45 2.73 -16.71
C GLN A 158 -19.66 1.23 -16.46
N THR A 159 -19.42 0.44 -17.50
CA THR A 159 -19.53 -1.03 -17.46
C THR A 159 -18.22 -1.66 -17.91
N VAL A 160 -17.81 -2.74 -17.23
CA VAL A 160 -16.58 -3.49 -17.54
C VAL A 160 -16.93 -4.94 -17.82
N PHE A 161 -16.68 -5.37 -19.05
CA PHE A 161 -16.90 -6.76 -19.48
C PHE A 161 -15.75 -7.67 -19.03
N TYR A 162 -16.09 -8.93 -18.75
CA TYR A 162 -15.13 -9.94 -18.33
C TYR A 162 -15.35 -11.28 -19.02
N ASP A 163 -14.29 -12.08 -19.07
CA ASP A 163 -14.38 -13.51 -19.39
C ASP A 163 -14.27 -14.34 -18.10
N TYR A 164 -13.49 -13.85 -17.12
CA TYR A 164 -13.40 -14.37 -15.76
C TYR A 164 -13.58 -13.25 -14.73
N LEU A 165 -14.34 -13.54 -13.68
CA LEU A 165 -14.60 -12.61 -12.59
C LEU A 165 -14.08 -13.16 -11.26
N VAL A 166 -13.33 -12.33 -10.53
CA VAL A 166 -12.87 -12.61 -9.17
C VAL A 166 -13.52 -11.59 -8.23
N VAL A 167 -14.30 -12.07 -7.26
CA VAL A 167 -14.93 -11.23 -6.25
C VAL A 167 -14.11 -11.29 -4.97
N ALA A 168 -13.37 -10.23 -4.68
CA ALA A 168 -12.46 -10.09 -3.54
C ALA A 168 -12.79 -8.82 -2.71
N THR A 169 -14.08 -8.53 -2.55
CA THR A 169 -14.62 -7.32 -1.88
C THR A 169 -14.39 -7.29 -0.37
N GLY A 170 -13.95 -8.40 0.22
CA GLY A 170 -13.79 -8.56 1.66
C GLY A 170 -15.14 -8.69 2.38
N ALA A 171 -15.17 -8.30 3.65
CA ALA A 171 -16.36 -8.33 4.49
C ALA A 171 -16.50 -7.03 5.28
N THR A 172 -17.75 -6.68 5.60
CA THR A 172 -18.08 -5.56 6.49
C THR A 172 -18.39 -6.04 7.91
N HIS A 173 -18.61 -5.11 8.82
CA HIS A 173 -19.09 -5.39 10.17
C HIS A 173 -20.51 -5.97 10.16
N SER A 174 -20.79 -6.85 11.11
CA SER A 174 -22.14 -7.30 11.42
C SER A 174 -22.50 -6.88 12.83
N TYR A 175 -23.66 -6.27 13.00
CA TYR A 175 -24.24 -5.98 14.31
C TYR A 175 -25.28 -7.02 14.72
N PHE A 176 -25.33 -8.18 14.03
CA PHE A 176 -26.23 -9.30 14.34
C PHE A 176 -27.70 -8.87 14.49
N GLY A 177 -28.17 -8.03 13.56
CA GLY A 177 -29.54 -7.47 13.56
C GLY A 177 -29.71 -6.21 14.41
N LYS A 178 -28.63 -5.66 14.97
CA LYS A 178 -28.65 -4.44 15.82
C LYS A 178 -27.92 -3.27 15.16
N ASP A 179 -28.22 -3.01 13.89
CA ASP A 179 -27.48 -2.03 13.08
C ASP A 179 -27.49 -0.60 13.66
N GLY A 180 -28.51 -0.26 14.47
CA GLY A 180 -28.57 0.99 15.21
C GLY A 180 -27.44 1.20 16.23
N TRP A 181 -26.66 0.15 16.55
CA TRP A 181 -25.49 0.24 17.43
C TRP A 181 -24.29 0.92 16.76
N ALA A 182 -24.22 0.94 15.43
CA ALA A 182 -23.07 1.45 14.68
C ALA A 182 -22.69 2.90 15.05
N ARG A 183 -23.66 3.74 15.40
CA ARG A 183 -23.41 5.13 15.83
C ARG A 183 -22.67 5.23 17.18
N TYR A 184 -22.90 4.26 18.06
CA TYR A 184 -22.33 4.22 19.40
C TYR A 184 -21.05 3.40 19.46
N ALA A 185 -21.05 2.23 18.83
CA ALA A 185 -19.93 1.29 18.76
C ALA A 185 -19.47 1.15 17.29
N PRO A 186 -18.67 2.11 16.78
CA PRO A 186 -18.14 2.01 15.44
C PRO A 186 -17.23 0.78 15.33
N GLY A 187 -17.21 0.17 14.16
CA GLY A 187 -16.25 -0.88 13.85
C GLY A 187 -14.85 -0.32 13.60
N LEU A 188 -13.89 -1.22 13.30
CA LEU A 188 -12.52 -0.88 12.89
C LEU A 188 -12.15 -1.69 11.64
N LYS A 189 -12.56 -1.24 10.45
CA LYS A 189 -12.24 -1.89 9.15
C LYS A 189 -11.64 -0.95 8.12
N GLY A 190 -11.86 0.35 8.26
CA GLY A 190 -11.33 1.38 7.38
C GLY A 190 -10.49 2.43 8.10
N VAL A 191 -9.82 3.28 7.31
CA VAL A 191 -9.09 4.44 7.81
C VAL A 191 -10.03 5.42 8.53
N ASP A 192 -11.23 5.64 7.98
CA ASP A 192 -12.22 6.54 8.56
C ASP A 192 -12.69 6.06 9.94
N ASP A 193 -12.85 4.74 10.10
CA ASP A 193 -13.16 4.13 11.38
C ASP A 193 -12.05 4.39 12.41
N ALA A 194 -10.79 4.10 12.03
CA ALA A 194 -9.64 4.26 12.91
C ALA A 194 -9.46 5.73 13.34
N THR A 195 -9.57 6.67 12.40
CA THR A 195 -9.46 8.11 12.71
C THR A 195 -10.62 8.60 13.58
N ALA A 196 -11.84 8.09 13.38
CA ALA A 196 -12.97 8.40 14.24
C ALA A 196 -12.79 7.86 15.68
N ILE A 197 -12.29 6.63 15.83
CA ILE A 197 -11.97 6.05 17.14
C ILE A 197 -10.86 6.83 17.82
N ARG A 198 -9.77 7.12 17.11
CA ARG A 198 -8.66 7.95 17.61
C ARG A 198 -9.15 9.27 18.19
N ARG A 199 -9.98 9.98 17.42
CA ARG A 199 -10.56 11.24 17.88
C ARG A 199 -11.34 11.05 19.19
N ARG A 200 -12.22 10.05 19.27
CA ARG A 200 -13.03 9.79 20.46
C ARG A 200 -12.17 9.43 21.69
N VAL A 201 -11.11 8.66 21.49
CA VAL A 201 -10.18 8.27 22.56
C VAL A 201 -9.44 9.49 23.09
N LEU A 202 -8.81 10.27 22.20
CA LEU A 202 -8.06 11.47 22.61
C LEU A 202 -8.98 12.52 23.24
N GLU A 203 -10.14 12.79 22.66
CA GLU A 203 -11.14 13.71 23.25
C GLU A 203 -11.60 13.25 24.64
N ALA A 204 -11.66 11.95 24.91
CA ALA A 204 -12.01 11.43 26.23
C ALA A 204 -10.93 11.73 27.27
N PHE A 205 -9.64 11.57 26.91
CA PHE A 205 -8.52 11.94 27.78
C PHE A 205 -8.49 13.44 28.07
N GLU A 206 -8.57 14.29 27.04
CA GLU A 206 -8.58 15.75 27.21
C GLU A 206 -9.73 16.22 28.10
N ARG A 207 -10.92 15.63 27.96
CA ARG A 207 -12.07 15.95 28.82
C ARG A 207 -11.92 15.44 30.24
N ALA A 208 -11.24 14.30 30.43
CA ALA A 208 -11.01 13.71 31.74
C ALA A 208 -10.04 14.56 32.58
N GLU A 209 -9.10 15.24 31.92
CA GLU A 209 -8.15 16.16 32.56
C GLU A 209 -8.85 17.37 33.21
N ILE A 210 -9.82 17.96 32.50
CA ILE A 210 -10.58 19.10 33.01
C ILE A 210 -11.81 18.71 33.85
N ALA A 211 -12.03 17.42 34.08
CA ALA A 211 -13.18 16.94 34.85
C ALA A 211 -13.07 17.36 36.32
N THR A 212 -14.14 17.94 36.86
CA THR A 212 -14.17 18.47 38.24
C THR A 212 -14.57 17.43 39.28
N SER A 213 -15.10 16.27 38.84
CA SER A 213 -15.49 15.17 39.71
C SER A 213 -14.83 13.87 39.29
N GLU A 214 -14.46 13.06 40.28
CA GLU A 214 -13.88 11.74 40.03
C GLU A 214 -14.87 10.81 39.29
N ALA A 215 -16.17 10.93 39.58
CA ALA A 215 -17.20 10.17 38.87
C ALA A 215 -17.26 10.50 37.37
N GLU A 216 -17.11 11.76 37.00
CA GLU A 216 -17.05 12.17 35.59
C GLU A 216 -15.77 11.69 34.91
N ARG A 217 -14.62 11.82 35.59
CA ARG A 217 -13.33 11.31 35.09
C ARG A 217 -13.40 9.82 34.80
N GLN A 218 -13.89 9.01 35.75
CA GLN A 218 -14.06 7.57 35.57
C GLN A 218 -15.01 7.23 34.42
N ARG A 219 -16.09 8.00 34.26
CA ARG A 219 -17.04 7.81 33.15
C ARG A 219 -16.38 8.10 31.79
N LEU A 220 -15.54 9.13 31.69
CA LEU A 220 -14.85 9.51 30.45
C LEU A 220 -13.77 8.50 30.08
N LEU A 221 -13.05 7.97 31.07
CA LEU A 221 -11.97 6.99 30.87
C LEU A 221 -12.46 5.52 30.84
N ASN A 222 -13.78 5.30 30.75
CA ASN A 222 -14.35 3.97 30.62
C ASN A 222 -14.54 3.59 29.14
N PHE A 223 -13.65 2.75 28.63
CA PHE A 223 -13.68 2.23 27.27
C PHE A 223 -14.27 0.82 27.23
N VAL A 224 -15.28 0.61 26.38
CA VAL A 224 -15.91 -0.70 26.18
C VAL A 224 -15.59 -1.22 24.78
N ILE A 225 -14.94 -2.37 24.71
CA ILE A 225 -14.57 -3.04 23.46
C ILE A 225 -15.39 -4.32 23.35
N VAL A 226 -16.19 -4.42 22.28
CA VAL A 226 -17.06 -5.58 22.05
C VAL A 226 -16.39 -6.54 21.08
N GLY A 227 -15.92 -7.66 21.61
CA GLY A 227 -15.29 -8.75 20.86
C GLY A 227 -13.86 -9.01 21.31
N ALA A 228 -13.57 -10.27 21.66
CA ALA A 228 -12.26 -10.72 22.15
C ALA A 228 -11.42 -11.41 21.05
N GLY A 229 -11.69 -11.09 19.78
CA GLY A 229 -10.82 -11.49 18.67
C GLY A 229 -9.54 -10.63 18.61
N PRO A 230 -8.60 -10.93 17.71
CA PRO A 230 -7.31 -10.23 17.60
C PRO A 230 -7.47 -8.71 17.58
N THR A 231 -8.33 -8.17 16.72
CA THR A 231 -8.58 -6.72 16.62
C THR A 231 -9.04 -6.10 17.93
N GLY A 232 -9.90 -6.78 18.69
CA GLY A 232 -10.40 -6.27 19.97
C GLY A 232 -9.32 -6.31 21.06
N VAL A 233 -8.54 -7.40 21.09
CA VAL A 233 -7.42 -7.55 22.04
C VAL A 233 -6.31 -6.53 21.76
N GLU A 234 -5.92 -6.34 20.50
CA GLU A 234 -4.91 -5.35 20.09
C GLU A 234 -5.36 -3.93 20.42
N LEU A 235 -6.61 -3.57 20.13
CA LEU A 235 -7.16 -2.26 20.47
C LEU A 235 -7.20 -2.03 21.98
N ALA A 236 -7.61 -3.04 22.76
CA ALA A 236 -7.63 -2.95 24.22
C ALA A 236 -6.23 -2.72 24.80
N GLY A 237 -5.25 -3.51 24.32
CA GLY A 237 -3.85 -3.35 24.71
C GLY A 237 -3.30 -1.97 24.34
N ALA A 238 -3.54 -1.51 23.12
CA ALA A 238 -3.06 -0.22 22.65
C ALA A 238 -3.65 0.97 23.43
N ILE A 239 -4.94 0.92 23.77
CA ILE A 239 -5.57 1.94 24.63
C ILE A 239 -4.96 1.90 26.04
N ALA A 240 -4.74 0.71 26.59
CA ALA A 240 -4.13 0.56 27.92
C ALA A 240 -2.69 1.11 27.97
N GLU A 241 -1.91 0.94 26.90
CA GLU A 241 -0.57 1.52 26.79
C GLU A 241 -0.62 3.04 26.67
N LEU A 242 -1.54 3.58 25.87
CA LEU A 242 -1.73 5.02 25.74
C LEU A 242 -2.08 5.68 27.09
N ALA A 243 -2.93 5.03 27.90
CA ALA A 243 -3.31 5.49 29.22
C ALA A 243 -2.15 5.46 30.24
N LYS A 244 -1.18 4.55 30.09
CA LYS A 244 -0.04 4.40 31.02
C LYS A 244 1.16 5.28 30.64
N GLY A 245 1.35 5.51 29.35
CA GLY A 245 2.50 6.22 28.80
C GLY A 245 2.27 7.73 28.67
N GLU A 246 1.48 8.11 27.66
CA GLU A 246 1.36 9.51 27.20
C GLU A 246 0.38 10.35 28.01
N PHE A 247 -0.71 9.74 28.50
CA PHE A 247 -1.79 10.40 29.24
C PHE A 247 -1.89 9.89 30.67
N ARG A 248 -0.76 9.80 31.36
CA ARG A 248 -0.74 9.42 32.77
C ARG A 248 -1.43 10.53 33.60
N PRO A 249 -2.57 10.24 34.26
CA PRO A 249 -3.22 11.23 35.12
C PRO A 249 -2.39 11.52 36.38
#